data_AF-A0A7W0LRB5-F1
#
_entry.id   AF-A0A7W0LRB5-F1
#
_cell.length_a   1.000
_cell.length_b   1.000
_cell.length_c   1.000
_cell.angle_alpha   90.00
_cell.angle_beta   90.00
_cell.angle_gamma   90.00
#
_symmetry.space_group_name_H-M   'P 1'
#
loop_
_entity.id
_entity.type
_entity.pdbx_description
1 polymer ?
#
loop_
_entity_poly.entity_id
_entity_poly.type
_entity_poly.pdbx_seq_one_letter_code
_entity_poly.pdbx_strand_id
1 'polypeptide(L)'
;MAGGEGTRLRPLTSNQPKPMIPLGNRPMMEHIVNLLHRHGFDDIVVTVAFLANNIRTYFGDGSEFGVRMVYATEESPLGTAGSVRNAMDELDERFLVISGDVLTDIDLTAVVDRHVERGALATIGLTAVENPLEFGIVVTDEHGAVERFLEKPSWGQVFSDTVNNGIFVLEPEIFDHIPAGRPVDFSSEVFPALLEAGLRIDGYVAQGYWEDVGTLEAYASAHRDVLDGKVVVDVPGFRLDAGIWLGEGADVHPDAQLLGPAVVGPNCRVEAGARLGPYTVLGSNVMVRADADIERVIVHDNSYLGKNVRVRGAIIGRSADLRSGVRCEEGVVLGDETFVGEQAVLTAGVKVYPFKTVEAGAVVNSSLVWESRGARNLFSRHGVVGLANVDVTPELAARVAMAYGTTLKKGATVATSRDSSRAARMLKRAVMSGLNAAGVDVDDLEVAPVPATRFQIRSQRSQGGITVRLVHDDPQSVVLRFFDDLGIDITEAVQRKIERLYYREDFRRVFPGD
;
A
#
# COMPACT_ATOMS: atom_id res chain seq x y z
N MET A 1 -13.97 12.27 9.92
CA MET A 1 -13.60 10.92 10.41
C MET A 1 -12.25 10.52 9.87
N ALA A 2 -11.28 10.11 10.71
CA ALA A 2 -9.90 9.85 10.30
C ALA A 2 -9.29 8.55 10.87
N GLY A 3 -10.11 7.58 11.29
CA GLY A 3 -9.68 6.38 12.04
C GLY A 3 -9.32 5.12 11.22
N GLY A 4 -9.51 5.10 9.89
CA GLY A 4 -9.32 3.89 9.08
C GLY A 4 -7.86 3.45 8.89
N GLU A 5 -7.60 2.14 8.89
CA GLU A 5 -6.23 1.58 8.75
C GLU A 5 -5.62 1.74 7.34
N GLY A 6 -6.43 2.05 6.31
CA GLY A 6 -5.92 2.33 4.95
C GLY A 6 -5.15 1.18 4.29
N THR A 7 -5.46 -0.08 4.61
CA THR A 7 -4.65 -1.26 4.21
C THR A 7 -4.51 -1.45 2.70
N ARG A 8 -5.51 -1.05 1.92
CA ARG A 8 -5.52 -1.13 0.43
C ARG A 8 -4.49 -0.20 -0.25
N LEU A 9 -4.04 0.86 0.44
CA LEU A 9 -3.02 1.79 -0.03
C LEU A 9 -1.60 1.40 0.39
N ARG A 10 -1.42 0.25 1.06
CA ARG A 10 -0.07 -0.22 1.38
C ARG A 10 0.73 -0.44 0.08
N PRO A 11 2.01 -0.04 0.05
CA PRO A 11 2.88 0.31 1.20
C PRO A 11 2.82 1.76 1.70
N LEU A 12 2.03 2.66 1.10
CA LEU A 12 2.06 4.10 1.44
C LEU A 12 1.52 4.40 2.85
N THR A 13 0.55 3.62 3.31
CA THR A 13 -0.09 3.74 4.63
C THR A 13 0.61 2.93 5.73
N SER A 14 1.80 2.39 5.45
CA SER A 14 2.55 1.62 6.45
C SER A 14 3.09 2.47 7.60
N ASN A 15 3.49 3.71 7.31
CA ASN A 15 4.15 4.61 8.27
C ASN A 15 3.37 5.92 8.52
N GLN A 16 2.18 6.07 7.95
CA GLN A 16 1.33 7.25 8.10
C GLN A 16 -0.14 6.89 7.88
N PRO A 17 -1.07 7.59 8.56
CA PRO A 17 -2.49 7.32 8.40
C PRO A 17 -2.98 7.77 7.02
N LYS A 18 -4.00 7.10 6.47
CA LYS A 18 -4.55 7.40 5.13
C LYS A 18 -4.87 8.89 4.92
N PRO A 19 -5.55 9.61 5.84
CA PRO A 19 -5.82 11.04 5.70
C PRO A 19 -4.58 11.93 5.48
N MET A 20 -3.39 11.45 5.88
CA MET A 20 -2.13 12.18 5.75
C MET A 20 -1.35 11.85 4.47
N ILE A 21 -1.80 10.92 3.63
CA ILE A 21 -1.16 10.67 2.34
C ILE A 21 -1.31 11.94 1.47
N PRO A 22 -0.23 12.47 0.88
CA PRO A 22 -0.30 13.69 0.10
C PRO A 22 -1.02 13.46 -1.24
N LEU A 23 -1.89 14.39 -1.62
CA LEU A 23 -2.53 14.48 -2.91
C LEU A 23 -2.30 15.89 -3.47
N GLY A 24 -1.57 16.00 -4.59
CA GLY A 24 -1.17 17.31 -5.11
C GLY A 24 -0.31 18.11 -4.13
N ASN A 25 0.61 17.44 -3.42
CA ASN A 25 1.51 18.00 -2.40
C ASN A 25 0.84 18.57 -1.13
N ARG A 26 -0.43 18.25 -0.86
CA ARG A 26 -1.08 18.48 0.45
C ARG A 26 -1.71 17.19 0.96
N PRO A 27 -1.75 16.92 2.28
CA PRO A 27 -2.51 15.81 2.84
C PRO A 27 -3.97 15.79 2.36
N MET A 28 -4.55 14.60 2.12
CA MET A 28 -5.97 14.47 1.76
C MET A 28 -6.89 15.16 2.76
N MET A 29 -6.60 15.03 4.06
CA MET A 29 -7.37 15.67 5.12
C MET A 29 -7.31 17.20 5.06
N GLU A 30 -6.22 17.77 4.56
CA GLU A 30 -6.10 19.22 4.45
C GLU A 30 -7.05 19.78 3.39
N HIS A 31 -7.23 19.08 2.27
CA HIS A 31 -8.25 19.45 1.28
C HIS A 31 -9.66 19.48 1.88
N ILE A 32 -9.96 18.55 2.80
CA ILE A 32 -11.24 18.51 3.52
C ILE A 32 -11.36 19.66 4.52
N VAL A 33 -10.32 19.95 5.30
CA VAL A 33 -10.33 21.10 6.23
C VAL A 33 -10.53 22.41 5.47
N ASN A 34 -9.83 22.59 4.35
CA ASN A 34 -10.00 23.77 3.50
C ASN A 34 -11.40 23.85 2.87
N LEU A 35 -12.00 22.71 2.49
CA LEU A 35 -13.38 22.66 2.02
C LEU A 35 -14.36 23.07 3.12
N LEU A 36 -14.21 22.52 4.33
CA LEU A 36 -15.03 22.85 5.49
C LEU A 36 -14.98 24.36 5.80
N HIS A 37 -13.78 24.92 5.89
CA HIS A 37 -13.59 26.35 6.13
C HIS A 37 -14.24 27.22 5.03
N ARG A 38 -14.08 26.85 3.75
CA ARG A 38 -14.72 27.57 2.62
C ARG A 38 -16.25 27.61 2.72
N HIS A 39 -16.87 26.61 3.35
CA HIS A 39 -18.31 26.53 3.58
C HIS A 39 -18.74 27.04 4.97
N GLY A 40 -17.83 27.61 5.76
CA GLY A 40 -18.12 28.22 7.07
C GLY A 40 -18.16 27.25 8.24
N PHE A 41 -17.62 26.04 8.08
CA PHE A 41 -17.44 25.09 9.18
C PHE A 41 -16.09 25.32 9.86
N ASP A 42 -16.07 26.23 10.83
CA ASP A 42 -14.85 26.61 11.54
C ASP A 42 -14.60 25.78 12.80
N ASP A 43 -15.60 25.10 13.35
CA ASP A 43 -15.46 24.21 14.51
C ASP A 43 -15.44 22.75 14.06
N ILE A 44 -14.27 22.10 14.16
CA ILE A 44 -14.04 20.76 13.62
C ILE A 44 -13.64 19.79 14.73
N VAL A 45 -14.40 18.69 14.86
CA VAL A 45 -14.02 17.56 15.71
C VAL A 45 -13.47 16.43 14.87
N VAL A 46 -12.23 16.02 15.14
CA VAL A 46 -11.55 14.96 14.41
C VAL A 46 -11.55 13.67 15.24
N THR A 47 -12.25 12.65 14.73
CA THR A 47 -12.15 11.29 15.27
C THR A 47 -10.87 10.63 14.78
N VAL A 48 -9.95 10.34 15.71
CA VAL A 48 -8.63 9.80 15.42
C VAL A 48 -8.40 8.47 16.14
N ALA A 49 -7.74 7.54 15.45
CA ALA A 49 -7.34 6.25 16.00
C ALA A 49 -5.85 6.00 15.72
N PHE A 50 -5.54 5.10 14.77
CA PHE A 50 -4.18 4.74 14.38
C PHE A 50 -3.33 5.95 13.99
N LEU A 51 -2.11 6.05 14.54
CA LEU A 51 -1.14 7.13 14.28
C LEU A 51 -1.71 8.57 14.47
N ALA A 52 -2.64 8.76 15.41
CA ALA A 52 -3.26 10.06 15.73
C ALA A 52 -2.27 11.22 15.94
N ASN A 53 -1.05 10.93 16.43
CA ASN A 53 -0.02 11.95 16.64
C ASN A 53 0.41 12.65 15.35
N ASN A 54 0.40 11.96 14.20
CA ASN A 54 0.77 12.58 12.92
C ASN A 54 -0.24 13.67 12.53
N ILE A 55 -1.53 13.38 12.69
CA ILE A 55 -2.62 14.32 12.42
C ILE A 55 -2.52 15.52 13.37
N ARG A 56 -2.39 15.26 14.68
CA ARG A 56 -2.26 16.33 15.69
C ARG A 56 -1.06 17.23 15.47
N THR A 57 0.08 16.65 15.07
CA THR A 57 1.31 17.41 14.83
C THR A 57 1.16 18.32 13.62
N TYR A 58 0.45 17.87 12.58
CA TYR A 58 0.25 18.64 11.35
C TYR A 58 -0.79 19.75 11.51
N PHE A 59 -1.95 19.43 12.09
CA PHE A 59 -3.08 20.36 12.15
C PHE A 59 -3.08 21.23 13.42
N GLY A 60 -2.37 20.82 14.48
CA GLY A 60 -2.35 21.57 15.74
C GLY A 60 -3.75 21.79 16.29
N ASP A 61 -4.06 23.04 16.67
CA ASP A 61 -5.41 23.46 17.08
C ASP A 61 -6.27 23.98 15.90
N GLY A 62 -5.79 23.87 14.67
CA GLY A 62 -6.47 24.33 13.45
C GLY A 62 -6.23 25.79 13.08
N SER A 63 -5.57 26.58 13.94
CA SER A 63 -5.47 28.04 13.76
C SER A 63 -4.75 28.46 12.48
N GLU A 64 -3.77 27.69 12.01
CA GLU A 64 -3.08 27.92 10.72
C GLU A 64 -3.99 27.74 9.50
N PHE A 65 -5.11 27.03 9.67
CA PHE A 65 -6.12 26.75 8.64
C PHE A 65 -7.38 27.62 8.80
N GLY A 66 -7.40 28.54 9.76
CA GLY A 66 -8.56 29.41 10.01
C GLY A 66 -9.72 28.73 10.75
N VAL A 67 -9.48 27.57 11.36
CA VAL A 67 -10.49 26.75 12.06
C VAL A 67 -10.06 26.45 13.50
N ARG A 68 -10.97 25.94 14.33
CA ARG A 68 -10.72 25.36 15.64
C ARG A 68 -10.86 23.84 15.56
N MET A 69 -9.84 23.11 15.99
CA MET A 69 -9.82 21.65 15.92
C MET A 69 -9.73 21.01 17.31
N VAL A 70 -10.62 20.05 17.57
CA VAL A 70 -10.60 19.18 18.75
C VAL A 70 -10.44 17.72 18.29
N TYR A 71 -9.77 16.89 19.09
CA TYR A 71 -9.44 15.51 18.71
C TYR A 71 -10.08 14.50 19.66
N ALA A 72 -11.06 13.74 19.17
CA ALA A 72 -11.65 12.62 19.87
C ALA A 72 -10.84 11.34 19.57
N THR A 73 -10.12 10.81 20.56
CA THR A 73 -9.35 9.57 20.40
C THR A 73 -10.20 8.34 20.64
N GLU A 74 -10.09 7.38 19.73
CA GLU A 74 -10.65 6.05 19.88
C GLU A 74 -9.58 5.08 20.42
N GLU A 75 -9.83 4.46 21.57
CA GLU A 75 -8.94 3.42 22.13
C GLU A 75 -9.04 2.10 21.35
N SER A 76 -10.22 1.82 20.78
CA SER A 76 -10.52 0.66 19.95
C SER A 76 -11.40 1.09 18.79
N PRO A 77 -11.34 0.45 17.60
CA PRO A 77 -12.19 0.84 16.47
C PRO A 77 -13.68 0.78 16.82
N LEU A 78 -14.37 1.92 16.82
CA LEU A 78 -15.80 2.02 17.18
C LEU A 78 -16.73 1.99 15.97
N GLY A 79 -16.21 1.77 14.76
CA GLY A 79 -17.00 1.88 13.52
C GLY A 79 -17.35 3.34 13.20
N THR A 80 -17.97 3.57 12.04
CA THR A 80 -18.24 4.93 11.55
C THR A 80 -19.17 5.72 12.49
N ALA A 81 -20.29 5.14 12.89
CA ALA A 81 -21.24 5.80 13.80
C ALA A 81 -20.73 5.85 15.24
N GLY A 82 -20.07 4.79 15.71
CA GLY A 82 -19.49 4.79 17.05
C GLY A 82 -18.36 5.81 17.22
N SER A 83 -17.58 6.07 16.16
CA SER A 83 -16.55 7.13 16.17
C SER A 83 -17.15 8.52 16.41
N VAL A 84 -18.27 8.82 15.75
CA VAL A 84 -18.98 10.11 15.90
C VAL A 84 -19.65 10.19 17.26
N ARG A 85 -20.23 9.10 17.76
CA ARG A 85 -20.76 9.04 19.14
C ARG A 85 -19.69 9.30 20.19
N ASN A 86 -18.45 8.84 19.98
CA ASN A 86 -17.34 9.11 20.90
C ASN A 86 -16.99 10.60 20.99
N ALA A 87 -17.41 11.40 20.01
CA ALA A 87 -17.28 12.85 19.98
C ALA A 87 -18.56 13.60 20.40
N MET A 88 -19.57 12.91 20.93
CA MET A 88 -20.90 13.49 21.19
C MET A 88 -20.86 14.72 22.12
N ASP A 89 -19.94 14.76 23.09
CA ASP A 89 -19.82 15.85 24.06
C ASP A 89 -19.38 17.18 23.44
N GLU A 90 -18.94 17.17 22.17
CA GLU A 90 -18.56 18.35 21.39
C GLU A 90 -19.56 18.65 20.27
N LEU A 91 -20.67 17.90 20.17
CA LEU A 91 -21.63 17.90 19.05
C LEU A 91 -23.07 18.18 19.51
N ASP A 92 -23.25 19.30 20.20
CA ASP A 92 -24.53 19.69 20.85
C ASP A 92 -25.54 20.34 19.89
N GLU A 93 -25.11 20.74 18.71
CA GLU A 93 -25.90 21.38 17.67
C GLU A 93 -25.85 20.57 16.37
N ARG A 94 -26.69 20.87 15.39
CA ARG A 94 -26.63 20.26 14.05
C ARG A 94 -25.20 20.28 13.52
N PHE A 95 -24.73 19.12 13.05
CA PHE A 95 -23.35 18.96 12.63
C PHE A 95 -23.23 18.21 11.30
N LEU A 96 -22.10 18.42 10.62
CA LEU A 96 -21.73 17.72 9.41
C LEU A 96 -20.69 16.65 9.74
N VAL A 97 -20.91 15.43 9.24
CA VAL A 97 -19.91 14.34 9.25
C VAL A 97 -19.37 14.18 7.84
N ILE A 98 -18.04 14.15 7.71
CA ILE A 98 -17.34 13.88 6.45
C ILE A 98 -16.12 13.00 6.70
N SER A 99 -15.75 12.17 5.73
CA SER A 99 -14.51 11.38 5.80
C SER A 99 -13.28 12.26 5.53
N GLY A 100 -12.19 12.03 6.26
CA GLY A 100 -10.94 12.80 6.13
C GLY A 100 -10.02 12.32 5.01
N ASP A 101 -10.45 11.36 4.21
CA ASP A 101 -9.63 10.63 3.22
C ASP A 101 -10.30 10.49 1.85
N VAL A 102 -11.32 11.31 1.58
CA VAL A 102 -11.96 11.46 0.26
C VAL A 102 -11.42 12.71 -0.43
N LEU A 103 -11.47 12.73 -1.75
CA LEU A 103 -11.21 13.93 -2.54
C LEU A 103 -12.53 14.47 -3.07
N THR A 104 -12.90 15.68 -2.67
CA THR A 104 -14.16 16.28 -3.08
C THR A 104 -14.14 17.80 -3.05
N ASP A 105 -14.94 18.40 -3.93
CA ASP A 105 -15.29 19.83 -3.94
C ASP A 105 -16.81 20.05 -3.91
N ILE A 106 -17.56 19.06 -3.39
CA ILE A 106 -19.00 19.14 -3.21
C ILE A 106 -19.38 20.41 -2.44
N ASP A 107 -20.44 21.07 -2.90
CA ASP A 107 -21.05 22.22 -2.21
C ASP A 107 -21.72 21.76 -0.92
N LEU A 108 -21.01 21.86 0.21
CA LEU A 108 -21.50 21.45 1.52
C LEU A 108 -22.65 22.34 2.01
N THR A 109 -22.68 23.61 1.59
CA THR A 109 -23.75 24.55 1.94
C THR A 109 -25.08 24.07 1.37
N ALA A 110 -25.09 23.60 0.11
CA ALA A 110 -26.29 23.06 -0.51
C ALA A 110 -26.83 21.80 0.20
N VAL A 111 -25.95 20.95 0.73
CA VAL A 111 -26.36 19.76 1.52
C VAL A 111 -27.04 20.18 2.82
N VAL A 112 -26.50 21.21 3.51
CA VAL A 112 -27.09 21.75 4.75
C VAL A 112 -28.41 22.45 4.48
N ASP A 113 -28.47 23.32 3.47
CA ASP A 113 -29.71 24.03 3.11
C ASP A 113 -30.84 23.05 2.83
N ARG A 114 -30.52 21.95 2.12
CA ARG A 114 -31.47 20.88 1.88
C ARG A 114 -31.95 20.22 3.17
N HIS A 115 -31.04 19.90 4.08
CA HIS A 115 -31.38 19.30 5.36
C HIS A 115 -32.33 20.20 6.17
N VAL A 116 -32.04 21.50 6.22
CA VAL A 116 -32.88 22.51 6.90
C VAL A 116 -34.26 22.63 6.24
N GLU A 117 -34.34 22.68 4.91
CA GLU A 117 -35.60 22.73 4.16
C GLU A 117 -36.51 21.54 4.49
N ARG A 118 -35.91 20.35 4.70
CA ARG A 118 -36.64 19.10 4.91
C ARG A 118 -36.96 18.80 6.37
N GLY A 119 -36.20 19.34 7.32
CA GLY A 119 -36.36 19.04 8.74
C GLY A 119 -36.24 17.54 9.02
N ALA A 120 -35.27 16.88 8.38
CA ALA A 120 -34.99 15.47 8.56
C ALA A 120 -34.08 15.25 9.77
N LEU A 121 -34.12 14.06 10.38
CA LEU A 121 -33.20 13.69 11.47
C LEU A 121 -31.76 13.53 10.94
N ALA A 122 -31.65 13.04 9.71
CA ALA A 122 -30.41 12.84 8.99
C ALA A 122 -30.60 13.13 7.50
N THR A 123 -29.62 13.78 6.88
CA THR A 123 -29.51 13.91 5.42
C THR A 123 -28.23 13.25 4.94
N ILE A 124 -28.36 12.33 3.97
CA ILE A 124 -27.27 11.59 3.35
C ILE A 124 -26.87 12.28 2.05
N GLY A 125 -25.60 12.66 1.94
CA GLY A 125 -25.01 13.08 0.67
C GLY A 125 -24.91 11.90 -0.30
N LEU A 126 -25.41 12.10 -1.51
CA LEU A 126 -25.42 11.10 -2.57
C LEU A 126 -24.60 11.57 -3.76
N THR A 127 -23.92 10.62 -4.42
CA THR A 127 -23.19 10.86 -5.67
C THR A 127 -23.61 9.80 -6.69
N ALA A 128 -23.79 10.18 -7.96
CA ALA A 128 -24.05 9.24 -9.03
C ALA A 128 -22.73 8.64 -9.54
N VAL A 129 -22.61 7.32 -9.59
CA VAL A 129 -21.40 6.60 -10.03
C VAL A 129 -21.72 5.51 -11.04
N GLU A 130 -20.79 5.23 -11.95
CA GLU A 130 -20.99 4.17 -12.96
C GLU A 130 -21.00 2.75 -12.35
N ASN A 131 -20.23 2.53 -11.28
CA ASN A 131 -20.13 1.23 -10.61
C ASN A 131 -20.40 1.37 -9.09
N PRO A 132 -21.62 1.03 -8.62
CA PRO A 132 -22.01 1.21 -7.23
C PRO A 132 -21.66 0.04 -6.30
N LEU A 133 -21.03 -1.05 -6.79
CA LEU A 133 -20.89 -2.30 -6.03
C LEU A 133 -20.05 -2.18 -4.75
N GLU A 134 -19.11 -1.25 -4.71
CA GLU A 134 -18.24 -1.05 -3.54
C GLU A 134 -18.87 -0.17 -2.46
N PHE A 135 -20.05 0.39 -2.72
CA PHE A 135 -20.68 1.43 -1.91
C PHE A 135 -22.11 1.06 -1.47
N GLY A 136 -22.69 1.87 -0.58
CA GLY A 136 -24.10 1.79 -0.23
C GLY A 136 -24.98 2.49 -1.25
N ILE A 137 -25.93 1.76 -1.86
CA ILE A 137 -26.91 2.35 -2.79
C ILE A 137 -28.11 2.88 -2.04
N VAL A 138 -28.58 4.04 -2.47
CA VAL A 138 -29.71 4.74 -1.85
C VAL A 138 -30.77 5.01 -2.92
N VAL A 139 -32.04 4.75 -2.59
CA VAL A 139 -33.19 5.17 -3.39
C VAL A 139 -33.96 6.21 -2.62
N THR A 140 -34.24 7.32 -3.30
CA THR A 140 -35.07 8.41 -2.78
C THR A 140 -36.36 8.53 -3.58
N ASP A 141 -37.41 9.01 -2.94
CA ASP A 141 -38.63 9.43 -3.62
C ASP A 141 -38.42 10.74 -4.43
N GLU A 142 -39.49 11.21 -5.09
CA GLU A 142 -39.46 12.47 -5.86
C GLU A 142 -39.15 13.72 -5.01
N HIS A 143 -39.29 13.61 -3.68
CA HIS A 143 -39.04 14.67 -2.73
C HIS A 143 -37.70 14.53 -2.00
N GLY A 144 -36.92 13.49 -2.28
CA GLY A 144 -35.61 13.22 -1.68
C GLY A 144 -35.66 12.36 -0.42
N ALA A 145 -36.83 11.94 0.07
CA ALA A 145 -36.90 11.08 1.24
C ALA A 145 -36.35 9.69 0.91
N VAL A 146 -35.49 9.14 1.77
CA VAL A 146 -34.89 7.83 1.54
C VAL A 146 -35.93 6.73 1.73
N GLU A 147 -36.23 5.98 0.67
CA GLU A 147 -37.14 4.82 0.71
C GLU A 147 -36.38 3.53 1.03
N ARG A 148 -35.14 3.42 0.54
CA ARG A 148 -34.35 2.21 0.65
C ARG A 148 -32.86 2.51 0.71
N PHE A 149 -32.19 1.81 1.61
CA PHE A 149 -30.73 1.83 1.75
C PHE A 149 -30.21 0.39 1.67
N LEU A 150 -29.18 0.13 0.88
CA LEU A 150 -28.52 -1.17 0.81
C LEU A 150 -27.00 -1.03 0.70
N GLU A 151 -26.29 -1.49 1.72
CA GLU A 151 -24.82 -1.50 1.75
C GLU A 151 -24.25 -2.62 0.87
N LYS A 152 -23.31 -2.28 -0.04
CA LYS A 152 -22.52 -3.22 -0.87
C LYS A 152 -23.37 -4.28 -1.58
N PRO A 153 -24.20 -3.86 -2.56
CA PRO A 153 -25.08 -4.76 -3.28
C PRO A 153 -24.29 -5.73 -4.16
N SER A 154 -24.83 -6.94 -4.36
CA SER A 154 -24.43 -7.77 -5.51
C SER A 154 -25.02 -7.21 -6.80
N TRP A 155 -24.47 -7.57 -7.97
CA TRP A 155 -24.99 -7.13 -9.28
C TRP A 155 -26.51 -7.33 -9.45
N GLY A 156 -27.07 -8.41 -8.90
CA GLY A 156 -28.52 -8.67 -8.96
C GLY A 156 -29.38 -7.81 -8.02
N GLN A 157 -28.73 -7.04 -7.15
CA GLN A 157 -29.35 -6.14 -6.16
C GLN A 157 -29.12 -4.67 -6.51
N VAL A 158 -28.39 -4.34 -7.58
CA VAL A 158 -28.19 -2.95 -7.99
C VAL A 158 -29.50 -2.41 -8.56
N PHE A 159 -30.07 -1.41 -7.89
CA PHE A 159 -31.33 -0.76 -8.29
C PHE A 159 -31.22 0.77 -8.38
N SER A 160 -30.04 1.34 -8.12
CA SER A 160 -29.72 2.75 -8.30
C SER A 160 -28.23 2.92 -8.62
N ASP A 161 -27.89 4.00 -9.32
CA ASP A 161 -26.51 4.48 -9.54
C ASP A 161 -26.09 5.54 -8.50
N THR A 162 -27.02 5.99 -7.64
CA THR A 162 -26.73 6.91 -6.54
C THR A 162 -26.22 6.17 -5.31
N VAL A 163 -25.01 6.53 -4.89
CA VAL A 163 -24.32 5.94 -3.75
C VAL A 163 -24.18 6.93 -2.60
N ASN A 164 -24.14 6.41 -1.38
CA ASN A 164 -23.74 7.14 -0.19
C ASN A 164 -22.28 7.61 -0.33
N ASN A 165 -22.07 8.93 -0.30
CA ASN A 165 -20.75 9.54 -0.47
C ASN A 165 -20.02 9.78 0.87
N GLY A 166 -20.61 9.36 1.99
CA GLY A 166 -20.03 9.48 3.33
C GLY A 166 -20.08 10.89 3.93
N ILE A 167 -20.85 11.81 3.33
CA ILE A 167 -21.15 13.13 3.87
C ILE A 167 -22.55 13.09 4.47
N PHE A 168 -22.68 13.46 5.75
CA PHE A 168 -23.96 13.46 6.46
C PHE A 168 -24.20 14.80 7.15
N VAL A 169 -25.44 15.28 7.13
CA VAL A 169 -25.90 16.34 8.04
C VAL A 169 -26.83 15.70 9.04
N LEU A 170 -26.53 15.85 10.33
CA LEU A 170 -27.21 15.15 11.42
C LEU A 170 -27.67 16.13 12.49
N GLU A 171 -28.84 15.86 13.05
CA GLU A 171 -29.30 16.51 14.29
C GLU A 171 -28.79 15.72 15.51
N PRO A 172 -28.52 16.37 16.68
CA PRO A 172 -28.01 15.71 17.89
C PRO A 172 -28.83 14.50 18.36
N GLU A 173 -30.15 14.49 18.11
CA GLU A 173 -31.04 13.37 18.42
C GLU A 173 -30.61 12.05 17.75
N ILE A 174 -29.74 12.10 16.73
CA ILE A 174 -29.15 10.90 16.12
C ILE A 174 -28.43 10.02 17.15
N PHE A 175 -27.87 10.61 18.22
CA PHE A 175 -27.15 9.87 19.24
C PHE A 175 -28.05 8.90 20.01
N ASP A 176 -29.35 9.15 20.10
CA ASP A 176 -30.28 8.20 20.75
C ASP A 176 -30.39 6.87 19.99
N HIS A 177 -29.95 6.86 18.74
CA HIS A 177 -30.01 5.70 17.84
C HIS A 177 -28.65 5.01 17.63
N ILE A 178 -27.58 5.48 18.28
CA ILE A 178 -26.23 4.88 18.15
C ILE A 178 -25.86 4.21 19.47
N PRO A 179 -25.81 2.87 19.58
CA PRO A 179 -25.42 2.21 20.83
C PRO A 179 -24.00 2.55 21.31
N ALA A 180 -23.81 2.67 22.62
CA ALA A 180 -22.49 2.91 23.22
C ALA A 180 -21.69 1.60 23.44
N GLY A 181 -20.36 1.72 23.54
CA GLY A 181 -19.48 0.66 24.03
C GLY A 181 -19.26 -0.52 23.07
N ARG A 182 -19.64 -0.38 21.80
CA ARG A 182 -19.38 -1.38 20.74
C ARG A 182 -19.13 -0.69 19.40
N PRO A 183 -18.53 -1.39 18.43
CA PRO A 183 -18.50 -0.92 17.05
C PRO A 183 -19.92 -0.77 16.49
N VAL A 184 -20.20 0.38 15.85
CA VAL A 184 -21.47 0.68 15.17
C VAL A 184 -21.19 1.43 13.87
N ASP A 185 -21.87 1.05 12.79
CA ASP A 185 -21.73 1.69 11.48
C ASP A 185 -23.02 2.41 11.01
N PHE A 186 -22.86 3.57 10.39
CA PHE A 186 -24.00 4.36 9.90
C PHE A 186 -24.79 3.61 8.82
N SER A 187 -24.07 3.05 7.84
CA SER A 187 -24.68 2.49 6.62
C SER A 187 -25.30 1.12 6.84
N SER A 188 -24.70 0.27 7.67
CA SER A 188 -25.20 -1.10 7.91
C SER A 188 -26.15 -1.23 9.09
N GLU A 189 -26.13 -0.29 10.05
CA GLU A 189 -26.93 -0.39 11.28
C GLU A 189 -27.84 0.83 11.50
N VAL A 190 -27.28 2.05 11.56
CA VAL A 190 -28.04 3.24 12.00
C VAL A 190 -29.11 3.64 10.99
N PHE A 191 -28.76 3.90 9.73
CA PHE A 191 -29.74 4.33 8.74
C PHE A 191 -30.83 3.28 8.47
N PRO A 192 -30.50 1.98 8.32
CA PRO A 192 -31.54 0.95 8.24
C PRO A 192 -32.49 0.95 9.43
N ALA A 193 -31.98 1.06 10.67
CA ALA A 193 -32.81 1.06 11.87
C ALA A 193 -33.73 2.31 11.96
N LEU A 194 -33.24 3.47 11.52
CA LEU A 194 -34.05 4.70 11.45
C LEU A 194 -35.20 4.57 10.44
N LEU A 195 -34.93 3.97 9.27
CA LEU A 195 -35.96 3.71 8.25
C LEU A 195 -37.01 2.71 8.77
N GLU A 196 -36.59 1.64 9.44
CA GLU A 196 -37.49 0.67 10.06
C GLU A 196 -38.36 1.30 11.16
N ALA A 197 -37.83 2.28 11.89
CA ALA A 197 -38.56 3.05 12.90
C ALA A 197 -39.51 4.11 12.30
N GLY A 198 -39.52 4.29 10.97
CA GLY A 198 -40.31 5.30 10.29
C GLY A 198 -39.83 6.74 10.51
N LEU A 199 -38.57 6.91 10.93
CA LEU A 199 -37.95 8.22 11.11
C LEU A 199 -37.50 8.77 9.76
N ARG A 200 -37.59 10.10 9.62
CA ARG A 200 -37.31 10.76 8.34
C ARG A 200 -35.81 10.89 8.10
N ILE A 201 -35.35 10.26 7.03
CA ILE A 201 -34.02 10.43 6.45
C ILE A 201 -34.19 11.01 5.05
N ASP A 202 -33.43 12.06 4.72
CA ASP A 202 -33.40 12.64 3.37
C ASP A 202 -32.10 12.24 2.65
N GLY A 203 -32.16 12.15 1.33
CA GLY A 203 -31.02 11.95 0.46
C GLY A 203 -30.89 13.12 -0.50
N TYR A 204 -29.68 13.63 -0.65
CA TYR A 204 -29.39 14.76 -1.54
C TYR A 204 -28.29 14.39 -2.53
N VAL A 205 -28.63 14.37 -3.82
CA VAL A 205 -27.65 14.14 -4.90
C VAL A 205 -26.81 15.40 -5.07
N ALA A 206 -25.65 15.40 -4.41
CA ALA A 206 -24.76 16.52 -4.34
C ALA A 206 -24.05 16.75 -5.69
N GLN A 207 -23.94 18.02 -6.08
CA GLN A 207 -23.16 18.42 -7.25
C GLN A 207 -21.70 18.64 -6.83
N GLY A 208 -20.77 18.28 -7.71
CA GLY A 208 -19.33 18.38 -7.48
C GLY A 208 -18.60 17.07 -7.76
N TYR A 209 -17.29 17.12 -7.69
CA TYR A 209 -16.40 15.97 -7.75
C TYR A 209 -16.40 15.24 -6.41
N TRP A 210 -16.37 13.91 -6.46
CA TRP A 210 -16.18 13.04 -5.31
C TRP A 210 -15.46 11.77 -5.75
N GLU A 211 -14.43 11.39 -5.00
CA GLU A 211 -13.67 10.16 -5.20
C GLU A 211 -13.24 9.57 -3.83
N ASP A 212 -13.58 8.29 -3.57
CA ASP A 212 -12.96 7.52 -2.49
C ASP A 212 -11.57 7.05 -2.94
N VAL A 213 -10.54 7.68 -2.39
CA VAL A 213 -9.14 7.34 -2.70
C VAL A 213 -8.72 6.09 -1.93
N GLY A 214 -9.37 4.96 -2.20
CA GLY A 214 -9.21 3.70 -1.48
C GLY A 214 -8.10 2.78 -2.00
N THR A 215 -7.67 2.94 -3.25
CA THR A 215 -6.69 2.09 -3.94
C THR A 215 -5.54 2.90 -4.53
N LEU A 216 -4.44 2.24 -4.90
CA LEU A 216 -3.27 2.92 -5.49
C LEU A 216 -3.60 3.47 -6.88
N GLU A 217 -4.47 2.78 -7.62
CA GLU A 217 -4.99 3.19 -8.91
C GLU A 217 -5.88 4.43 -8.77
N ALA A 218 -6.80 4.44 -7.80
CA ALA A 218 -7.62 5.62 -7.48
C ALA A 218 -6.74 6.79 -7.04
N TYR A 219 -5.72 6.55 -6.21
CA TYR A 219 -4.75 7.57 -5.80
C TYR A 219 -3.99 8.19 -6.98
N ALA A 220 -3.55 7.38 -7.93
CA ALA A 220 -2.92 7.88 -9.16
C ALA A 220 -3.92 8.61 -10.07
N SER A 221 -5.19 8.17 -10.11
CA SER A 221 -6.25 8.84 -10.88
C SER A 221 -6.63 10.19 -10.30
N ALA A 222 -6.80 10.26 -8.98
CA ALA A 222 -7.09 11.48 -8.25
C ALA A 222 -6.01 12.55 -8.49
N HIS A 223 -4.73 12.19 -8.56
CA HIS A 223 -3.67 13.12 -8.95
C HIS A 223 -3.87 13.66 -10.38
N ARG A 224 -4.24 12.82 -11.34
CA ARG A 224 -4.52 13.28 -12.71
C ARG A 224 -5.71 14.22 -12.74
N ASP A 225 -6.78 13.90 -12.02
CA ASP A 225 -8.00 14.71 -11.98
C ASP A 225 -7.74 16.09 -11.35
N VAL A 226 -6.91 16.16 -10.31
CA VAL A 226 -6.40 17.42 -9.74
C VAL A 226 -5.66 18.24 -10.80
N LEU A 227 -4.74 17.61 -11.53
CA LEU A 227 -3.91 18.28 -12.54
C LEU A 227 -4.67 18.70 -13.80
N ASP A 228 -5.71 17.93 -14.17
CA ASP A 228 -6.64 18.26 -15.24
C ASP A 228 -7.66 19.33 -14.81
N GLY A 229 -7.71 19.69 -13.52
CA GLY A 229 -8.63 20.68 -12.97
C GLY A 229 -10.09 20.22 -12.89
N LYS A 230 -10.32 18.89 -12.78
CA LYS A 230 -11.66 18.31 -12.61
C LYS A 230 -12.23 18.49 -11.20
N VAL A 231 -11.37 18.84 -10.25
CA VAL A 231 -11.71 19.08 -8.85
C VAL A 231 -11.08 20.39 -8.39
N VAL A 232 -11.84 21.20 -7.65
CA VAL A 232 -11.43 22.52 -7.17
C VAL A 232 -10.69 22.41 -5.85
N VAL A 233 -9.39 22.14 -5.94
CA VAL A 233 -8.43 22.12 -4.82
C VAL A 233 -7.22 23.01 -5.06
N ASP A 234 -6.60 23.45 -3.97
CA ASP A 234 -5.39 24.29 -4.02
C ASP A 234 -4.13 23.44 -4.10
N VAL A 235 -3.47 23.47 -5.25
CA VAL A 235 -2.12 22.88 -5.44
C VAL A 235 -1.07 23.94 -5.08
N PRO A 236 -0.15 23.66 -4.12
CA PRO A 236 0.90 24.61 -3.75
C PRO A 236 1.82 24.97 -4.91
N GLY A 237 2.25 26.23 -4.96
CA GLY A 237 3.24 26.74 -5.92
C GLY A 237 2.67 27.70 -6.97
N PHE A 238 3.58 28.28 -7.76
CA PHE A 238 3.23 29.19 -8.85
C PHE A 238 2.83 28.40 -10.11
N ARG A 239 1.66 28.69 -10.66
CA ARG A 239 1.16 28.04 -11.87
C ARG A 239 1.67 28.72 -13.13
N LEU A 240 2.34 27.96 -13.99
CA LEU A 240 2.83 28.36 -15.31
C LEU A 240 1.82 28.00 -16.42
N ASP A 241 1.97 28.62 -17.60
CA ASP A 241 1.05 28.54 -18.75
C ASP A 241 0.80 27.13 -19.31
N ALA A 242 1.65 26.14 -18.97
CA ALA A 242 1.52 24.74 -19.40
C ALA A 242 0.82 23.83 -18.37
N GLY A 243 0.18 24.39 -17.34
CA GLY A 243 -0.38 23.58 -16.24
C GLY A 243 0.73 22.97 -15.38
N ILE A 244 1.83 23.70 -15.20
CA ILE A 244 2.94 23.29 -14.35
C ILE A 244 2.90 24.12 -13.08
N TRP A 245 2.90 23.47 -11.93
CA TRP A 245 3.02 24.12 -10.62
C TRP A 245 4.47 24.03 -10.15
N LEU A 246 5.07 25.19 -9.84
CA LEU A 246 6.45 25.29 -9.37
C LEU A 246 6.46 25.80 -7.92
N GLY A 247 6.93 24.97 -7.01
CA GLY A 247 7.07 25.28 -5.59
C GLY A 247 8.20 26.28 -5.32
N GLU A 248 8.12 26.93 -4.16
CA GLU A 248 9.13 27.89 -3.73
C GLU A 248 10.52 27.24 -3.61
N GLY A 249 11.55 27.94 -4.07
CA GLY A 249 12.93 27.45 -4.00
C GLY A 249 13.28 26.32 -4.98
N ALA A 250 12.36 25.90 -5.86
CA ALA A 250 12.65 24.88 -6.86
C ALA A 250 13.70 25.38 -7.89
N ASP A 251 14.76 24.60 -8.08
CA ASP A 251 15.86 24.86 -9.01
C ASP A 251 15.76 23.90 -10.21
N VAL A 252 15.31 24.40 -11.35
CA VAL A 252 15.17 23.63 -12.59
C VAL A 252 16.21 24.11 -13.59
N HIS A 253 17.10 23.21 -13.98
CA HIS A 253 18.15 23.52 -14.96
C HIS A 253 17.53 23.90 -16.32
N PRO A 254 18.09 24.89 -17.06
CA PRO A 254 17.53 25.34 -18.35
C PRO A 254 17.39 24.25 -19.43
N ASP A 255 18.30 23.27 -19.41
CA ASP A 255 18.27 22.13 -20.34
C ASP A 255 17.29 21.00 -19.92
N ALA A 256 16.63 21.12 -18.77
CA ALA A 256 15.61 20.17 -18.34
C ALA A 256 14.29 20.42 -19.08
N GLN A 257 13.55 19.35 -19.36
CA GLN A 257 12.26 19.41 -20.03
C GLN A 257 11.14 19.14 -19.03
N LEU A 258 10.32 20.16 -18.78
CA LEU A 258 9.08 20.02 -18.02
C LEU A 258 7.90 20.02 -18.97
N LEU A 259 7.18 18.91 -19.04
CA LEU A 259 5.99 18.74 -19.88
C LEU A 259 4.77 18.63 -18.96
N GLY A 260 3.90 19.65 -19.03
CA GLY A 260 2.70 19.70 -18.22
C GLY A 260 1.57 18.77 -18.71
N PRO A 261 0.55 18.55 -17.86
CA PRO A 261 0.45 19.12 -16.51
C PRO A 261 1.36 18.39 -15.51
N ALA A 262 2.00 19.12 -14.59
CA ALA A 262 2.97 18.56 -13.65
C ALA A 262 3.17 19.43 -12.40
N VAL A 263 3.63 18.85 -11.30
CA VAL A 263 3.95 19.57 -10.05
C VAL A 263 5.40 19.33 -9.69
N VAL A 264 6.13 20.41 -9.43
CA VAL A 264 7.47 20.41 -8.88
C VAL A 264 7.39 21.07 -7.51
N GLY A 265 7.50 20.28 -6.44
CA GLY A 265 7.36 20.76 -5.08
C GLY A 265 8.48 21.70 -4.62
N PRO A 266 8.33 22.30 -3.43
CA PRO A 266 9.32 23.23 -2.88
C PRO A 266 10.71 22.63 -2.77
N ASN A 267 11.74 23.45 -3.01
CA ASN A 267 13.16 23.08 -2.92
C ASN A 267 13.57 21.84 -3.74
N CYS A 268 12.78 21.46 -4.74
CA CYS A 268 13.19 20.43 -5.68
C CYS A 268 14.38 20.90 -6.51
N ARG A 269 15.21 19.96 -6.93
CA ARG A 269 16.29 20.23 -7.88
C ARG A 269 16.21 19.29 -9.07
N VAL A 270 16.08 19.85 -10.25
CA VAL A 270 15.99 19.11 -11.52
C VAL A 270 17.22 19.46 -12.36
N GLU A 271 18.12 18.50 -12.54
CA GLU A 271 19.38 18.69 -13.26
C GLU A 271 19.22 18.66 -14.80
N ALA A 272 20.30 19.03 -15.51
CA ALA A 272 20.35 19.10 -16.97
C ALA A 272 19.95 17.78 -17.65
N GLY A 273 19.21 17.89 -18.76
CA GLY A 273 18.79 16.74 -19.57
C GLY A 273 17.68 15.88 -18.95
N ALA A 274 17.25 16.15 -17.71
CA ALA A 274 16.11 15.46 -17.12
C ALA A 274 14.81 15.81 -17.87
N ARG A 275 13.96 14.81 -18.07
CA ARG A 275 12.62 14.92 -18.67
C ARG A 275 11.56 14.54 -17.63
N LEU A 276 10.77 15.53 -17.24
CA LEU A 276 9.55 15.35 -16.47
C LEU A 276 8.37 15.38 -17.44
N GLY A 277 7.83 14.21 -17.75
CA GLY A 277 6.65 14.04 -18.56
C GLY A 277 5.35 14.41 -17.83
N PRO A 278 4.22 14.45 -18.55
CA PRO A 278 2.91 14.77 -17.99
C PRO A 278 2.53 13.90 -16.80
N TYR A 279 1.72 14.47 -15.91
CA TYR A 279 1.22 13.87 -14.68
C TYR A 279 2.33 13.45 -13.70
N THR A 280 3.50 14.07 -13.79
CA THR A 280 4.55 13.92 -12.80
C THR A 280 4.29 14.88 -11.64
N VAL A 281 4.34 14.37 -10.41
CA VAL A 281 4.19 15.14 -9.17
C VAL A 281 5.39 14.86 -8.29
N LEU A 282 6.19 15.89 -8.01
CA LEU A 282 7.29 15.84 -7.07
C LEU A 282 6.88 16.54 -5.77
N GLY A 283 7.04 15.87 -4.64
CA GLY A 283 6.95 16.45 -3.31
C GLY A 283 8.10 17.40 -3.00
N SER A 284 8.28 17.74 -1.74
CA SER A 284 9.32 18.68 -1.30
C SER A 284 10.71 18.06 -1.32
N ASN A 285 11.74 18.86 -1.60
CA ASN A 285 13.16 18.47 -1.54
C ASN A 285 13.54 17.25 -2.43
N VAL A 286 12.78 16.99 -3.50
CA VAL A 286 13.10 15.89 -4.41
C VAL A 286 14.27 16.28 -5.31
N MET A 287 15.23 15.37 -5.44
CA MET A 287 16.41 15.54 -6.31
C MET A 287 16.26 14.67 -7.55
N VAL A 288 16.06 15.29 -8.71
CA VAL A 288 16.04 14.63 -10.01
C VAL A 288 17.36 14.90 -10.73
N ARG A 289 18.18 13.86 -10.86
CA ARG A 289 19.52 13.96 -11.45
C ARG A 289 19.49 13.97 -12.98
N ALA A 290 20.64 14.28 -13.56
CA ALA A 290 20.80 14.42 -15.00
C ALA A 290 20.31 13.19 -15.79
N ASP A 291 19.70 13.47 -16.95
CA ASP A 291 19.20 12.48 -17.91
C ASP A 291 18.14 11.51 -17.35
N ALA A 292 17.51 11.83 -16.21
CA ALA A 292 16.38 11.09 -15.69
C ALA A 292 15.15 11.30 -16.59
N ASP A 293 14.35 10.25 -16.82
CA ASP A 293 13.13 10.32 -17.63
C ASP A 293 11.96 9.73 -16.83
N ILE A 294 11.09 10.61 -16.34
CA ILE A 294 9.97 10.25 -15.46
C ILE A 294 8.65 10.76 -16.05
N GLU A 295 7.60 9.95 -16.03
CA GLU A 295 6.29 10.30 -16.57
C GLU A 295 5.17 9.53 -15.88
N ARG A 296 4.06 10.22 -15.55
CA ARG A 296 2.99 9.68 -14.68
C ARG A 296 3.54 9.15 -13.36
N VAL A 297 4.48 9.88 -12.75
CA VAL A 297 5.14 9.45 -11.51
C VAL A 297 4.75 10.36 -10.36
N ILE A 298 4.38 9.79 -9.24
CA ILE A 298 4.14 10.51 -7.99
C ILE A 298 5.32 10.21 -7.06
N VAL A 299 6.07 11.24 -6.68
CA VAL A 299 7.26 11.13 -5.83
C VAL A 299 7.01 11.93 -4.56
N HIS A 300 7.03 11.28 -3.40
CA HIS A 300 6.90 11.96 -2.12
C HIS A 300 8.23 12.58 -1.68
N ASP A 301 8.15 13.35 -0.59
CA ASP A 301 9.21 14.24 -0.12
C ASP A 301 10.57 13.55 0.11
N ASN A 302 11.64 14.33 -0.03
CA ASN A 302 13.02 13.98 0.31
C ASN A 302 13.60 12.80 -0.49
N SER A 303 12.96 12.44 -1.61
CA SER A 303 13.40 11.33 -2.45
C SER A 303 14.48 11.72 -3.45
N TYR A 304 15.35 10.78 -3.77
CA TYR A 304 16.46 10.93 -4.70
C TYR A 304 16.26 10.04 -5.93
N LEU A 305 16.24 10.66 -7.11
CA LEU A 305 16.16 10.00 -8.41
C LEU A 305 17.48 10.17 -9.16
N GLY A 306 18.28 9.10 -9.19
CA GLY A 306 19.62 9.06 -9.75
C GLY A 306 19.73 9.34 -11.25
N LYS A 307 20.96 9.38 -11.76
CA LYS A 307 21.20 9.68 -13.17
C LYS A 307 20.62 8.58 -14.07
N ASN A 308 20.09 8.95 -15.23
CA ASN A 308 19.59 7.99 -16.23
C ASN A 308 18.49 7.04 -15.70
N VAL A 309 17.80 7.38 -14.61
CA VAL A 309 16.65 6.57 -14.15
C VAL A 309 15.50 6.70 -15.13
N ARG A 310 14.70 5.64 -15.25
CA ARG A 310 13.49 5.63 -16.08
C ARG A 310 12.32 5.11 -15.26
N VAL A 311 11.36 5.99 -15.00
CA VAL A 311 10.22 5.67 -14.12
C VAL A 311 8.94 6.03 -14.86
N ARG A 312 8.02 5.07 -14.97
CA ARG A 312 6.75 5.25 -15.67
C ARG A 312 5.60 4.77 -14.81
N GLY A 313 4.59 5.61 -14.57
CA GLY A 313 3.36 5.15 -13.92
C GLY A 313 3.57 4.60 -12.50
N ALA A 314 4.55 5.12 -11.76
CA ALA A 314 4.97 4.57 -10.46
C ALA A 314 4.72 5.57 -9.32
N ILE A 315 4.60 5.05 -8.10
CA ILE A 315 4.49 5.84 -6.88
C ILE A 315 5.72 5.58 -6.01
N ILE A 316 6.41 6.64 -5.62
CA ILE A 316 7.67 6.60 -4.88
C ILE A 316 7.45 7.27 -3.53
N GLY A 317 7.52 6.51 -2.45
CA GLY A 317 7.35 6.99 -1.07
C GLY A 317 8.44 7.94 -0.62
N ARG A 318 8.34 8.42 0.63
CA ARG A 318 9.23 9.45 1.18
C ARG A 318 10.63 8.92 1.36
N SER A 319 11.64 9.77 1.19
CA SER A 319 13.05 9.43 1.44
C SER A 319 13.51 8.18 0.68
N ALA A 320 12.91 7.89 -0.47
CA ALA A 320 13.31 6.78 -1.31
C ALA A 320 14.54 7.16 -2.14
N ASP A 321 15.46 6.22 -2.33
CA ASP A 321 16.74 6.44 -3.00
C ASP A 321 16.88 5.49 -4.19
N LEU A 322 16.62 6.01 -5.39
CA LEU A 322 16.78 5.29 -6.64
C LEU A 322 18.13 5.65 -7.24
N ARG A 323 19.04 4.69 -7.29
CA ARG A 323 20.39 4.90 -7.82
C ARG A 323 20.40 4.92 -9.36
N SER A 324 21.58 5.19 -9.92
CA SER A 324 21.74 5.44 -11.35
C SER A 324 21.22 4.29 -12.22
N GLY A 325 20.44 4.62 -13.25
CA GLY A 325 19.93 3.66 -14.22
C GLY A 325 18.82 2.72 -13.74
N VAL A 326 18.25 2.97 -12.55
CA VAL A 326 17.07 2.23 -12.07
C VAL A 326 15.91 2.37 -13.06
N ARG A 327 15.18 1.28 -13.25
CA ARG A 327 13.97 1.22 -14.09
C ARG A 327 12.78 0.74 -13.27
N CYS A 328 11.72 1.53 -13.26
CA CYS A 328 10.45 1.15 -12.67
C CYS A 328 9.36 1.19 -13.74
N GLU A 329 8.68 0.07 -13.92
CA GLU A 329 7.53 -0.06 -14.81
C GLU A 329 6.23 0.41 -14.14
N GLU A 330 5.14 0.37 -14.91
CA GLU A 330 3.83 0.86 -14.50
C GLU A 330 3.25 0.10 -13.30
N GLY A 331 2.65 0.83 -12.37
CA GLY A 331 2.08 0.28 -11.14
C GLY A 331 3.10 -0.11 -10.09
N VAL A 332 4.40 0.16 -10.30
CA VAL A 332 5.41 -0.01 -9.25
C VAL A 332 5.12 0.96 -8.11
N VAL A 333 5.14 0.46 -6.87
CA VAL A 333 5.00 1.30 -5.67
C VAL A 333 6.13 1.03 -4.70
N LEU A 334 6.92 2.05 -4.41
CA LEU A 334 7.98 1.99 -3.39
C LEU A 334 7.48 2.67 -2.11
N GLY A 335 7.57 1.99 -0.98
CA GLY A 335 7.28 2.54 0.32
C GLY A 335 8.38 3.50 0.80
N ASP A 336 8.11 4.15 1.92
CA ASP A 336 9.04 5.10 2.54
C ASP A 336 10.42 4.46 2.82
N GLU A 337 11.48 5.24 2.67
CA GLU A 337 12.86 4.85 3.00
C GLU A 337 13.32 3.57 2.27
N THR A 338 12.82 3.35 1.06
CA THR A 338 13.28 2.26 0.19
C THR A 338 14.57 2.67 -0.52
N PHE A 339 15.56 1.77 -0.55
CA PHE A 339 16.77 1.91 -1.36
C PHE A 339 16.72 1.00 -2.59
N VAL A 340 16.98 1.54 -3.77
CA VAL A 340 17.05 0.78 -5.02
C VAL A 340 18.43 0.98 -5.66
N GLY A 341 19.21 -0.09 -5.69
CA GLY A 341 20.58 -0.10 -6.21
C GLY A 341 20.67 0.15 -7.71
N GLU A 342 21.88 0.51 -8.16
CA GLU A 342 22.14 0.90 -9.55
C GLU A 342 21.67 -0.16 -10.56
N GLN A 343 21.09 0.28 -11.67
CA GLN A 343 20.63 -0.59 -12.77
C GLN A 343 19.60 -1.65 -12.37
N ALA A 344 18.98 -1.55 -11.20
CA ALA A 344 17.89 -2.46 -10.83
C ALA A 344 16.65 -2.21 -11.69
N VAL A 345 15.87 -3.26 -11.91
CA VAL A 345 14.64 -3.24 -12.70
C VAL A 345 13.50 -3.77 -11.84
N LEU A 346 12.47 -2.96 -11.64
CA LEU A 346 11.23 -3.36 -11.00
C LEU A 346 10.14 -3.46 -12.06
N THR A 347 9.57 -4.66 -12.21
CA THR A 347 8.54 -4.93 -13.21
C THR A 347 7.19 -4.40 -12.78
N ALA A 348 6.24 -4.36 -13.72
CA ALA A 348 4.92 -3.81 -13.49
C ALA A 348 4.22 -4.39 -12.24
N GLY A 349 3.55 -3.51 -11.48
CA GLY A 349 2.78 -3.86 -10.29
C GLY A 349 3.57 -4.28 -9.04
N VAL A 350 4.91 -4.24 -9.09
CA VAL A 350 5.75 -4.61 -7.93
C VAL A 350 5.59 -3.58 -6.81
N LYS A 351 5.26 -4.05 -5.60
CA LYS A 351 5.21 -3.24 -4.39
C LYS A 351 6.42 -3.55 -3.52
N VAL A 352 7.19 -2.53 -3.17
CA VAL A 352 8.29 -2.65 -2.21
C VAL A 352 7.86 -1.93 -0.95
N TYR A 353 7.77 -2.66 0.17
CA TYR A 353 7.37 -2.06 1.45
C TYR A 353 8.44 -1.12 1.99
N PRO A 354 8.15 -0.35 3.05
CA PRO A 354 9.13 0.59 3.59
C PRO A 354 10.41 -0.10 4.10
N PHE A 355 11.51 0.66 4.12
CA PHE A 355 12.82 0.26 4.66
C PHE A 355 13.52 -0.90 3.94
N LYS A 356 13.10 -1.24 2.72
CA LYS A 356 13.66 -2.36 1.96
C LYS A 356 14.80 -1.93 1.07
N THR A 357 15.68 -2.88 0.75
CA THR A 357 16.81 -2.67 -0.15
C THR A 357 16.68 -3.58 -1.37
N VAL A 358 16.64 -3.00 -2.57
CA VAL A 358 16.78 -3.72 -3.84
C VAL A 358 18.25 -3.64 -4.26
N GLU A 359 18.90 -4.78 -4.49
CA GLU A 359 20.31 -4.82 -4.83
C GLU A 359 20.60 -4.26 -6.23
N ALA A 360 21.85 -3.80 -6.44
CA ALA A 360 22.27 -3.29 -7.73
C ALA A 360 22.18 -4.38 -8.84
N GLY A 361 21.51 -4.04 -9.93
CA GLY A 361 21.24 -4.92 -11.05
C GLY A 361 20.24 -6.03 -10.78
N ALA A 362 19.52 -6.00 -9.65
CA ALA A 362 18.45 -6.94 -9.38
C ALA A 362 17.27 -6.72 -10.34
N VAL A 363 16.61 -7.81 -10.73
CA VAL A 363 15.33 -7.77 -11.44
C VAL A 363 14.27 -8.25 -10.48
N VAL A 364 13.45 -7.33 -9.97
CA VAL A 364 12.40 -7.61 -9.00
C VAL A 364 11.09 -7.80 -9.77
N ASN A 365 10.54 -9.01 -9.69
CA ASN A 365 9.30 -9.41 -10.36
C ASN A 365 8.17 -9.77 -9.38
N SER A 366 8.44 -9.70 -8.08
CA SER A 366 7.49 -9.96 -7.01
C SER A 366 7.60 -8.86 -5.96
N SER A 367 6.47 -8.54 -5.32
CA SER A 367 6.43 -7.54 -4.25
C SER A 367 7.31 -7.96 -3.07
N LEU A 368 8.06 -7.01 -2.50
CA LEU A 368 8.88 -7.20 -1.30
C LEU A 368 8.09 -6.71 -0.10
N VAL A 369 7.47 -7.64 0.63
CA VAL A 369 6.59 -7.32 1.76
C VAL A 369 7.29 -7.65 3.06
N TRP A 370 7.71 -8.91 3.20
CA TRP A 370 8.39 -9.40 4.40
C TRP A 370 9.90 -9.36 4.21
N GLU A 371 10.35 -9.73 3.03
CA GLU A 371 11.75 -9.82 2.63
C GLU A 371 12.45 -8.51 2.93
N SER A 372 13.62 -8.57 3.58
CA SER A 372 14.43 -7.38 3.85
C SER A 372 15.11 -6.86 2.57
N ARG A 373 15.33 -7.76 1.60
CA ARG A 373 16.09 -7.49 0.37
C ARG A 373 15.49 -8.14 -0.86
N GLY A 374 15.48 -7.39 -1.97
CA GLY A 374 15.33 -7.94 -3.32
C GLY A 374 16.70 -8.39 -3.83
N ALA A 375 17.07 -9.64 -3.56
CA ALA A 375 18.38 -10.18 -3.88
C ALA A 375 18.55 -10.45 -5.39
N ARG A 376 19.74 -10.16 -5.93
CA ARG A 376 20.08 -10.43 -7.34
C ARG A 376 20.23 -11.92 -7.65
N ASN A 377 20.69 -12.70 -6.68
CA ASN A 377 20.95 -14.14 -6.78
C ASN A 377 20.31 -14.86 -5.59
N LEU A 378 19.90 -16.11 -5.80
CA LEU A 378 19.34 -16.97 -4.75
C LEU A 378 20.45 -17.48 -3.81
N PHE A 379 21.63 -17.77 -4.35
CA PHE A 379 22.77 -18.25 -3.59
C PHE A 379 23.68 -17.10 -3.16
N SER A 380 23.98 -17.06 -1.86
CA SER A 380 25.13 -16.35 -1.31
C SER A 380 26.37 -17.26 -1.28
N ARG A 381 27.52 -16.71 -0.87
CA ARG A 381 28.77 -17.49 -0.66
C ARG A 381 28.60 -18.69 0.27
N HIS A 382 27.59 -18.69 1.14
CA HIS A 382 27.37 -19.73 2.15
C HIS A 382 26.12 -20.58 1.90
N GLY A 383 25.49 -20.46 0.73
CA GLY A 383 24.22 -21.11 0.41
C GLY A 383 23.07 -20.09 0.34
N VAL A 384 21.84 -20.57 0.43
CA VAL A 384 20.65 -19.69 0.47
C VAL A 384 20.48 -19.20 1.91
N VAL A 385 20.65 -17.90 2.12
CA VAL A 385 20.70 -17.28 3.46
C VAL A 385 19.65 -16.19 3.56
N GLY A 386 19.01 -16.08 4.72
CA GLY A 386 18.15 -14.95 5.06
C GLY A 386 17.37 -15.17 6.34
N LEU A 387 16.58 -14.19 6.75
CA LEU A 387 15.74 -14.26 7.94
C LEU A 387 14.76 -15.44 7.86
N ALA A 388 14.68 -16.21 8.94
CA ALA A 388 13.81 -17.37 9.03
C ALA A 388 12.34 -16.96 8.90
N ASN A 389 11.61 -17.62 7.99
CA ASN A 389 10.20 -17.36 7.73
C ASN A 389 9.89 -15.95 7.18
N VAL A 390 10.92 -15.23 6.72
CA VAL A 390 10.82 -13.89 6.14
C VAL A 390 11.50 -13.90 4.77
N ASP A 391 12.81 -14.08 4.73
CA ASP A 391 13.56 -14.20 3.48
C ASP A 391 13.67 -15.67 3.03
N VAL A 392 13.76 -16.60 3.98
CA VAL A 392 13.75 -18.05 3.72
C VAL A 392 12.47 -18.65 4.30
N THR A 393 11.43 -18.69 3.46
CA THR A 393 10.13 -19.26 3.80
C THR A 393 10.07 -20.76 3.46
N PRO A 394 9.09 -21.52 4.01
CA PRO A 394 8.84 -22.90 3.59
C PRO A 394 8.65 -23.05 2.07
N GLU A 395 7.93 -22.12 1.43
CA GLU A 395 7.66 -22.14 -0.01
C GLU A 395 8.96 -21.98 -0.81
N LEU A 396 9.81 -21.02 -0.41
CA LEU A 396 11.12 -20.85 -1.01
C LEU A 396 11.97 -22.11 -0.82
N ALA A 397 12.05 -22.63 0.41
CA ALA A 397 12.84 -23.82 0.72
C ALA A 397 12.40 -25.05 -0.10
N ALA A 398 11.10 -25.27 -0.27
CA ALA A 398 10.56 -26.33 -1.11
C ALA A 398 10.89 -26.12 -2.60
N ARG A 399 10.74 -24.90 -3.13
CA ARG A 399 11.05 -24.58 -4.53
C ARG A 399 12.54 -24.70 -4.86
N VAL A 400 13.41 -24.23 -3.98
CA VAL A 400 14.87 -24.39 -4.15
C VAL A 400 15.24 -25.88 -4.08
N ALA A 401 14.62 -26.65 -3.19
CA ALA A 401 14.82 -28.09 -3.12
C ALA A 401 14.33 -28.82 -4.38
N MET A 402 13.20 -28.43 -4.97
CA MET A 402 12.75 -28.93 -6.27
C MET A 402 13.72 -28.60 -7.40
N ALA A 403 14.22 -27.35 -7.45
CA ALA A 403 15.22 -26.92 -8.42
C ALA A 403 16.50 -27.77 -8.30
N TYR A 404 16.98 -27.97 -7.08
CA TYR A 404 18.13 -28.82 -6.79
C TYR A 404 17.88 -30.28 -7.20
N GLY A 405 16.76 -30.87 -6.79
CA GLY A 405 16.39 -32.25 -7.15
C GLY A 405 16.26 -32.46 -8.65
N THR A 406 15.80 -31.45 -9.39
CA THR A 406 15.74 -31.46 -10.86
C THR A 406 17.12 -31.55 -11.51
N THR A 407 18.17 -31.04 -10.85
CA THR A 407 19.55 -31.20 -11.33
C THR A 407 20.09 -32.63 -11.18
N LEU A 408 19.44 -33.46 -10.35
CA LEU A 408 19.81 -34.84 -10.06
C LEU A 408 18.99 -35.84 -10.92
N LYS A 409 19.41 -37.11 -10.90
CA LYS A 409 18.67 -38.21 -11.54
C LYS A 409 17.40 -38.54 -10.75
N LYS A 410 16.36 -39.04 -11.41
CA LYS A 410 15.17 -39.56 -10.73
C LYS A 410 15.56 -40.80 -9.92
N GLY A 411 15.03 -40.94 -8.70
CA GLY A 411 15.43 -41.98 -7.74
C GLY A 411 16.80 -41.75 -7.12
N ALA A 412 17.34 -40.53 -7.23
CA ALA A 412 18.52 -40.12 -6.46
C ALA A 412 18.16 -40.05 -4.98
N THR A 413 19.11 -40.36 -4.09
CA THR A 413 18.95 -40.14 -2.64
C THR A 413 19.76 -38.93 -2.21
N VAL A 414 19.16 -38.00 -1.47
CA VAL A 414 19.80 -36.80 -0.91
C VAL A 414 19.75 -36.83 0.61
N ALA A 415 20.91 -36.68 1.25
CA ALA A 415 20.98 -36.63 2.71
C ALA A 415 20.60 -35.25 3.23
N THR A 416 19.67 -35.17 4.18
CA THR A 416 19.25 -33.89 4.77
C THR A 416 19.46 -33.85 6.27
N SER A 417 19.91 -32.71 6.78
CA SER A 417 20.10 -32.50 8.23
C SER A 417 19.74 -31.09 8.66
N ARG A 418 19.63 -30.90 9.98
CA ARG A 418 19.42 -29.57 10.58
C ARG A 418 20.12 -29.43 11.93
N ASP A 419 20.15 -28.20 12.44
CA ASP A 419 20.37 -27.97 13.88
C ASP A 419 19.07 -28.13 14.71
N SER A 420 19.15 -27.85 16.01
CA SER A 420 18.05 -28.02 16.96
C SER A 420 16.96 -26.95 16.90
N SER A 421 17.11 -25.90 16.08
CA SER A 421 16.19 -24.76 16.04
C SER A 421 14.82 -25.11 15.46
N ARG A 422 13.79 -24.38 15.91
CA ARG A 422 12.41 -24.54 15.40
C ARG A 422 12.30 -24.11 13.94
N ALA A 423 12.98 -23.02 13.57
CA ALA A 423 13.05 -22.52 12.20
C ALA A 423 13.63 -23.58 11.25
N ALA A 424 14.79 -24.15 11.59
CA ALA A 424 15.41 -25.20 10.76
C ALA A 424 14.57 -26.47 10.67
N ARG A 425 13.84 -26.84 11.73
CA ARG A 425 12.89 -27.96 11.71
C ARG A 425 11.76 -27.76 10.70
N MET A 426 11.14 -26.58 10.71
CA MET A 426 10.07 -26.23 9.76
C MET A 426 10.60 -26.25 8.32
N LEU A 427 11.69 -25.54 8.06
CA LEU A 427 12.25 -25.39 6.73
C LEU A 427 12.80 -26.71 6.17
N LYS A 428 13.40 -27.57 7.01
CA LYS A 428 13.83 -28.90 6.56
C LYS A 428 12.66 -29.73 6.03
N ARG A 429 11.50 -29.71 6.69
CA ARG A 429 10.31 -30.43 6.19
C ARG A 429 9.88 -29.96 4.80
N ALA A 430 9.94 -28.65 4.57
CA ALA A 430 9.67 -28.08 3.25
C ALA A 430 10.71 -28.51 2.20
N VAL A 431 12.00 -28.51 2.56
CA VAL A 431 13.09 -29.05 1.72
C VAL A 431 12.82 -30.50 1.32
N MET A 432 12.49 -31.36 2.29
CA MET A 432 12.23 -32.78 2.02
C MET A 432 11.03 -32.96 1.09
N SER A 433 9.95 -32.20 1.32
CA SER A 433 8.78 -32.23 0.43
C SER A 433 9.13 -31.78 -0.99
N GLY A 434 9.99 -30.78 -1.14
CA GLY A 434 10.44 -30.30 -2.46
C GLY A 434 11.32 -31.33 -3.19
N LEU A 435 12.21 -32.02 -2.48
CA LEU A 435 13.00 -33.11 -3.06
C LEU A 435 12.11 -34.26 -3.56
N ASN A 436 11.16 -34.70 -2.74
CA ASN A 436 10.21 -35.76 -3.11
C ASN A 436 9.38 -35.35 -4.32
N ALA A 437 8.92 -34.10 -4.40
CA ALA A 437 8.16 -33.58 -5.54
C ALA A 437 8.96 -33.58 -6.86
N ALA A 438 10.30 -33.57 -6.80
CA ALA A 438 11.19 -33.70 -7.94
C ALA A 438 11.60 -35.16 -8.24
N GLY A 439 11.07 -36.14 -7.52
CA GLY A 439 11.39 -37.57 -7.68
C GLY A 439 12.75 -37.95 -7.11
N VAL A 440 13.15 -37.31 -6.01
CA VAL A 440 14.39 -37.57 -5.28
C VAL A 440 14.05 -38.06 -3.88
N ASP A 441 14.61 -39.20 -3.50
CA ASP A 441 14.48 -39.80 -2.17
C ASP A 441 15.29 -39.01 -1.14
N VAL A 442 14.83 -39.02 0.10
CA VAL A 442 15.47 -38.29 1.19
C VAL A 442 15.97 -39.25 2.28
N ASP A 443 17.26 -39.13 2.60
CA ASP A 443 17.84 -39.70 3.82
C ASP A 443 17.83 -38.62 4.93
N ASP A 444 16.88 -38.71 5.86
CA ASP A 444 16.66 -37.71 6.93
C ASP A 444 17.51 -38.03 8.18
N LEU A 445 18.62 -37.32 8.35
CA LEU A 445 19.50 -37.44 9.53
C LEU A 445 18.99 -36.71 10.78
N GLU A 446 17.78 -36.15 10.72
CA GLU A 446 17.22 -35.26 11.73
C GLU A 446 18.19 -34.15 12.17
N VAL A 447 18.67 -34.23 13.42
CA VAL A 447 19.63 -33.31 14.03
C VAL A 447 21.04 -33.86 13.83
N ALA A 448 21.81 -33.23 12.96
CA ALA A 448 23.19 -33.62 12.74
C ALA A 448 24.08 -32.41 12.41
N PRO A 449 25.34 -32.40 12.88
CA PRO A 449 26.29 -31.37 12.48
C PRO A 449 26.74 -31.60 11.02
N VAL A 450 27.11 -30.52 10.34
CA VAL A 450 27.57 -30.54 8.92
C VAL A 450 28.62 -31.64 8.65
N PRO A 451 29.66 -31.86 9.48
CA PRO A 451 30.61 -32.95 9.25
C PRO A 451 29.98 -34.35 9.22
N ALA A 452 28.98 -34.62 10.05
CA ALA A 452 28.28 -35.91 10.06
C ALA A 452 27.43 -36.08 8.79
N THR A 453 26.78 -35.00 8.33
CA THR A 453 26.05 -35.03 7.06
C THR A 453 26.98 -35.27 5.88
N ARG A 454 28.14 -34.59 5.82
CA ARG A 454 29.15 -34.80 4.77
C ARG A 454 29.67 -36.23 4.77
N PHE A 455 29.91 -36.81 5.95
CA PHE A 455 30.30 -38.21 6.09
C PHE A 455 29.22 -39.16 5.56
N GLN A 456 27.95 -38.92 5.93
CA GLN A 456 26.82 -39.74 5.48
C GLN A 456 26.68 -39.75 3.95
N ILE A 457 26.75 -38.57 3.31
CA ILE A 457 26.64 -38.45 1.85
C ILE A 457 27.63 -39.39 1.17
N ARG A 458 28.88 -39.36 1.65
CA ARG A 458 29.97 -40.15 1.09
C ARG A 458 29.88 -41.64 1.45
N SER A 459 29.40 -41.99 2.65
CA SER A 459 29.36 -43.38 3.13
C SER A 459 28.18 -44.17 2.57
N GLN A 460 27.01 -43.54 2.41
CA GLN A 460 25.79 -44.17 1.89
C GLN A 460 25.57 -43.94 0.39
N ARG A 461 26.53 -43.30 -0.31
CA ARG A 461 26.44 -42.97 -1.74
C ARG A 461 25.21 -42.12 -2.08
N SER A 462 24.82 -41.22 -1.16
CA SER A 462 23.85 -40.17 -1.50
C SER A 462 24.43 -39.31 -2.61
N GLN A 463 23.58 -38.85 -3.52
CA GLN A 463 23.99 -38.10 -4.71
C GLN A 463 24.05 -36.58 -4.45
N GLY A 464 24.04 -36.22 -3.17
CA GLY A 464 24.12 -34.86 -2.67
C GLY A 464 23.56 -34.73 -1.26
N GLY A 465 23.59 -33.52 -0.71
CA GLY A 465 22.96 -33.25 0.59
C GLY A 465 22.56 -31.81 0.82
N ILE A 466 21.69 -31.59 1.81
CA ILE A 466 21.24 -30.26 2.24
C ILE A 466 21.28 -30.16 3.77
N THR A 467 21.93 -29.14 4.33
CA THR A 467 21.79 -28.80 5.76
C THR A 467 21.00 -27.50 5.94
N VAL A 468 20.06 -27.49 6.88
CA VAL A 468 19.29 -26.29 7.27
C VAL A 468 19.69 -25.88 8.69
N ARG A 469 20.25 -24.68 8.87
CA ARG A 469 20.79 -24.26 10.17
C ARG A 469 20.58 -22.75 10.39
N LEU A 470 20.57 -22.31 11.65
CA LEU A 470 20.75 -20.90 11.99
C LEU A 470 22.16 -20.44 11.62
N VAL A 471 22.29 -19.16 11.29
CA VAL A 471 23.58 -18.51 11.10
C VAL A 471 24.25 -18.33 12.46
N HIS A 472 25.57 -18.58 12.55
CA HIS A 472 26.28 -18.65 13.83
C HIS A 472 26.21 -17.36 14.66
N ASP A 473 26.18 -16.20 13.97
CA ASP A 473 26.19 -14.86 14.57
C ASP A 473 24.85 -14.11 14.39
N ASP A 474 23.85 -14.78 13.82
CA ASP A 474 22.52 -14.22 13.62
C ASP A 474 21.45 -15.30 13.85
N PRO A 475 20.86 -15.37 15.07
CA PRO A 475 19.87 -16.38 15.41
C PRO A 475 18.51 -16.14 14.75
N GLN A 476 18.30 -15.00 14.09
CA GLN A 476 17.09 -14.72 13.30
C GLN A 476 17.24 -15.21 11.86
N SER A 477 18.47 -15.38 11.38
CA SER A 477 18.78 -15.88 10.03
C SER A 477 19.03 -17.39 9.98
N VAL A 478 18.65 -17.97 8.85
CA VAL A 478 18.88 -19.37 8.50
C VAL A 478 19.71 -19.47 7.23
N VAL A 479 20.35 -20.62 7.06
CA VAL A 479 21.10 -20.99 5.87
C VAL A 479 20.74 -22.40 5.42
N LEU A 480 20.42 -22.54 4.14
CA LEU A 480 20.36 -23.81 3.42
C LEU A 480 21.69 -24.00 2.68
N ARG A 481 22.51 -24.95 3.14
CA ARG A 481 23.75 -25.34 2.46
C ARG A 481 23.53 -26.59 1.64
N PHE A 482 24.13 -26.63 0.45
CA PHE A 482 23.98 -27.71 -0.51
C PHE A 482 25.35 -28.35 -0.77
N PHE A 483 25.38 -29.67 -0.82
CA PHE A 483 26.60 -30.46 -1.03
C PHE A 483 26.44 -31.39 -2.23
N ASP A 484 27.54 -31.63 -2.94
CA ASP A 484 27.64 -32.64 -4.00
C ASP A 484 27.74 -34.07 -3.43
N ASP A 485 27.92 -35.06 -4.32
CA ASP A 485 28.05 -36.48 -4.00
C ASP A 485 29.33 -36.85 -3.24
N LEU A 486 30.29 -35.92 -3.13
CA LEU A 486 31.49 -36.06 -2.31
C LEU A 486 31.33 -35.42 -0.92
N GLY A 487 30.18 -34.77 -0.65
CA GLY A 487 29.94 -33.99 0.57
C GLY A 487 30.67 -32.65 0.60
N ILE A 488 31.09 -32.14 -0.56
CA ILE A 488 31.74 -30.82 -0.72
C ILE A 488 30.66 -29.79 -1.09
N ASP A 489 30.85 -28.53 -0.72
CA ASP A 489 29.91 -27.46 -1.11
C ASP A 489 29.79 -27.38 -2.64
N ILE A 490 28.56 -27.29 -3.15
CA ILE A 490 28.32 -27.24 -4.59
C ILE A 490 29.03 -26.05 -5.26
N THR A 491 29.56 -26.27 -6.46
CA THR A 491 30.27 -25.24 -7.24
C THR A 491 29.34 -24.14 -7.72
N GLU A 492 29.87 -22.95 -8.05
CA GLU A 492 29.10 -21.85 -8.63
C GLU A 492 28.37 -22.25 -9.93
N ALA A 493 28.95 -23.15 -10.72
CA ALA A 493 28.31 -23.65 -11.95
C ALA A 493 27.02 -24.42 -11.64
N VAL A 494 27.01 -25.22 -10.56
CA VAL A 494 25.82 -25.93 -10.09
C VAL A 494 24.83 -24.95 -9.47
N GLN A 495 25.27 -23.99 -8.66
CA GLN A 495 24.41 -22.94 -8.10
C GLN A 495 23.66 -22.17 -9.19
N ARG A 496 24.35 -21.70 -10.23
CA ARG A 496 23.72 -21.01 -11.38
C ARG A 496 22.73 -21.89 -12.14
N LYS A 497 22.96 -23.21 -12.19
CA LYS A 497 22.03 -24.16 -12.80
C LYS A 497 20.75 -24.27 -11.97
N ILE A 498 20.87 -24.37 -10.65
CA ILE A 498 19.73 -24.39 -9.71
C ILE A 498 18.95 -23.08 -9.81
N GLU A 499 19.63 -21.93 -9.78
CA GLU A 499 19.01 -20.61 -9.94
C GLU A 499 18.21 -20.49 -11.24
N ARG A 500 18.79 -20.94 -12.35
CA ARG A 500 18.10 -20.91 -13.64
C ARG A 500 16.80 -21.72 -13.62
N LEU A 501 16.82 -22.91 -13.02
CA LEU A 501 15.61 -23.75 -12.89
C LEU A 501 14.60 -23.11 -11.93
N TYR A 502 15.08 -22.52 -10.83
CA TYR A 502 14.26 -21.82 -9.84
C TYR A 502 13.50 -20.64 -10.45
N TYR A 503 14.21 -19.72 -11.12
CA TYR A 503 13.63 -18.51 -11.70
C TYR A 503 12.78 -18.79 -12.95
N ARG A 504 13.03 -19.89 -13.68
CA ARG A 504 12.18 -20.31 -14.82
C ARG A 504 10.98 -21.15 -14.41
N GLU A 505 10.91 -21.53 -13.13
CA GLU A 505 9.92 -22.47 -12.60
C GLU A 505 9.90 -23.83 -13.32
N ASP A 506 11.05 -24.20 -13.89
CA ASP A 506 11.24 -25.41 -14.69
C ASP A 506 11.66 -26.58 -13.79
N PHE A 507 10.72 -27.02 -12.96
CA PHE A 507 10.93 -28.12 -12.01
C PHE A 507 10.49 -29.44 -12.62
N ARG A 508 11.26 -30.51 -12.38
CA ARG A 508 10.75 -31.86 -12.56
C ARG A 508 9.57 -32.06 -11.61
N ARG A 509 8.46 -32.59 -12.13
CA ARG A 509 7.31 -33.02 -11.34
C ARG A 509 7.13 -34.53 -11.50
N VAL A 510 6.97 -35.25 -10.39
CA VAL A 510 6.61 -36.67 -10.41
C VAL A 510 5.09 -36.85 -10.36
N PHE A 511 4.58 -37.86 -11.05
CA PHE A 511 3.17 -38.21 -11.06
C PHE A 511 2.84 -39.14 -9.88
N PRO A 512 1.57 -39.24 -9.43
CA PRO A 512 1.21 -40.03 -8.24
C PRO A 512 1.56 -41.52 -8.24
N GLY A 513 2.00 -42.09 -9.37
CA GLY A 513 2.42 -43.50 -9.49
C GLY A 513 3.91 -43.70 -9.74
N ASP A 514 4.69 -42.61 -9.72
CA ASP A 514 6.16 -42.59 -9.79
C ASP A 514 6.76 -42.37 -8.41
#